data_AF-A0A9W8YGC7-F1
#
_entry.id   AF-A0A9W8YGC7-F1
#
_cell.length_a   1.000
_cell.length_b   1.000
_cell.length_c   1.000
_cell.angle_alpha   90.00
_cell.angle_beta   90.00
_cell.angle_gamma   90.00
#
_symmetry.space_group_name_H-M   'P 1'
#
loop_
_entity.id
_entity.type
_entity.pdbx_description
1 polymer ?
#
loop_
_entity_poly.entity_id
_entity_poly.type
_entity_poly.pdbx_seq_one_letter_code
_entity_poly.pdbx_strand_id
1 'polypeptide(L)'
;MVQGLLPKPLPADVLVVGQLLTHPLHPERDSFYPDKAHAEIDDLNDFHIQLRYKDLFSVDTEGRFMTNYGAKFDLGRIYRQPNLLTVKAEQMIQRTSQSPSQVFQAVCNDPEARAWIYEQVTAGKPLYVVLGLTELKNAVFKRGKLRDAGASNRLNETPIEKDANVPKPLRGRSESNLGGLGTEPHISGVFGMDVRRVMARVTTPAEPHSLEDIGYRWAYHDVPNSTNKEQLMIGLGKQLKADELRLMLDLSEEDVQGNLDAISQLSLDALSAAGSPMLLPSSPALRGRSPSPNPAMLRHLS
;
A
#
# COMPACT_ATOMS: atom_id res chain seq x y z
N MET A 1 12.66 11.64 -9.70
CA MET A 1 11.76 10.57 -10.19
C MET A 1 10.92 10.15 -8.99
N VAL A 2 9.58 10.14 -9.07
CA VAL A 2 8.72 9.86 -7.90
C VAL A 2 8.51 8.36 -7.82
N GLN A 3 8.99 7.72 -6.76
CA GLN A 3 8.76 6.29 -6.51
C GLN A 3 7.27 6.04 -6.19
N GLY A 4 6.77 4.85 -6.51
CA GLY A 4 5.39 4.49 -6.20
C GLY A 4 5.19 4.36 -4.69
N LEU A 5 4.25 5.13 -4.13
CA LEU A 5 3.89 5.00 -2.71
C LEU A 5 3.27 3.63 -2.48
N LEU A 6 3.83 2.87 -1.54
CA LEU A 6 3.31 1.56 -1.18
C LEU A 6 1.99 1.71 -0.42
N PRO A 7 1.00 0.86 -0.69
CA PRO A 7 -0.27 0.90 0.03
C PRO A 7 -0.14 0.55 1.52
N LYS A 8 0.80 -0.34 1.86
CA LYS A 8 1.19 -0.70 3.23
C LYS A 8 2.74 -0.61 3.31
N PRO A 9 3.32 -0.09 4.40
CA PRO A 9 4.77 -0.03 4.53
C PRO A 9 5.34 -1.43 4.71
N LEU A 10 6.53 -1.67 4.13
CA LEU A 10 7.28 -2.92 4.28
C LEU A 10 8.43 -2.74 5.28
N PRO A 11 8.91 -3.80 5.95
CA PRO A 11 10.12 -3.72 6.76
C PRO A 11 11.34 -3.30 5.91
N ALA A 12 12.26 -2.52 6.50
CA ALA A 12 13.39 -1.93 5.77
C ALA A 12 14.47 -2.95 5.36
N ASP A 13 14.49 -4.11 6.02
CA ASP A 13 15.46 -5.20 5.84
C ASP A 13 15.05 -6.22 4.78
N VAL A 14 13.82 -6.14 4.28
CA VAL A 14 13.25 -7.17 3.39
C VAL A 14 13.53 -6.88 1.91
N LEU A 15 13.85 -5.63 1.56
CA LEU A 15 14.02 -5.20 0.18
C LEU A 15 15.33 -4.47 -0.05
N VAL A 16 15.99 -4.81 -1.17
CA VAL A 16 17.21 -4.15 -1.64
C VAL A 16 17.08 -3.80 -3.13
N VAL A 17 17.75 -2.73 -3.56
CA VAL A 17 17.82 -2.38 -4.99
C VAL A 17 18.57 -3.48 -5.75
N GLY A 18 18.05 -3.88 -6.90
CA GLY A 18 18.55 -5.00 -7.71
C GLY A 18 17.90 -6.34 -7.40
N GLN A 19 17.13 -6.45 -6.31
CA GLN A 19 16.42 -7.68 -5.97
C GLN A 19 15.33 -8.01 -6.99
N LEU A 20 15.24 -9.29 -7.34
CA LEU A 20 14.19 -9.86 -8.18
C LEU A 20 13.07 -10.42 -7.31
N LEU A 21 11.83 -10.17 -7.72
CA LEU A 21 10.63 -10.55 -6.96
C LEU A 21 9.63 -11.24 -7.88
N THR A 22 8.88 -12.20 -7.35
CA THR A 22 7.67 -12.71 -8.00
C THR A 22 6.42 -11.91 -7.61
N HIS A 23 6.43 -11.28 -6.43
CA HIS A 23 5.35 -10.43 -5.95
C HIS A 23 5.91 -9.18 -5.23
N PRO A 24 5.67 -7.95 -5.73
CA PRO A 24 6.27 -6.73 -5.17
C PRO A 24 5.89 -6.42 -3.73
N LEU A 25 4.70 -6.84 -3.29
CA LEU A 25 4.19 -6.57 -1.94
C LEU A 25 4.36 -7.73 -0.96
N HIS A 26 4.86 -8.87 -1.46
CA HIS A 26 5.12 -10.08 -0.67
C HIS A 26 6.53 -10.63 -1.00
N PRO A 27 7.58 -9.81 -0.81
CA PRO A 27 8.96 -10.21 -1.10
C PRO A 27 9.47 -11.43 -0.31
N GLU A 28 8.82 -11.75 0.82
CA GLU A 28 9.10 -12.93 1.64
C GLU A 28 8.73 -14.27 0.99
N ARG A 29 7.88 -14.26 -0.05
CA ARG A 29 7.38 -15.48 -0.69
C ARG A 29 8.41 -16.13 -1.61
N ASP A 30 8.86 -15.37 -2.60
CA ASP A 30 9.82 -15.85 -3.60
C ASP A 30 10.52 -14.64 -4.21
N SER A 31 11.77 -14.44 -3.78
CA SER A 31 12.65 -13.38 -4.22
C SER A 31 14.07 -13.91 -4.36
N PHE A 32 14.86 -13.22 -5.20
CA PHE A 32 16.26 -13.53 -5.42
C PHE A 32 17.08 -12.26 -5.33
N TYR A 33 18.21 -12.34 -4.64
CA TYR A 33 19.15 -11.26 -4.49
C TYR A 33 20.47 -11.62 -5.20
N PRO A 34 20.92 -10.82 -6.19
CA PRO A 34 22.12 -11.13 -6.97
C PRO A 34 23.40 -10.73 -6.22
N ASP A 35 23.86 -11.60 -5.33
CA ASP A 35 25.04 -11.38 -4.47
C ASP A 35 26.29 -11.01 -5.27
N LYS A 36 26.50 -11.61 -6.45
CA LYS A 36 27.70 -11.36 -7.27
C LYS A 36 27.69 -9.99 -7.94
N ALA A 37 26.50 -9.49 -8.28
CA ALA A 37 26.34 -8.19 -8.92
C ALA A 37 26.14 -7.04 -7.90
N HIS A 38 26.02 -7.34 -6.60
CA HIS A 38 25.70 -6.36 -5.57
C HIS A 38 26.57 -5.11 -5.61
N ALA A 39 27.90 -5.28 -5.66
CA ALA A 39 28.83 -4.14 -5.64
C ALA A 39 28.62 -3.22 -6.86
N GLU A 40 28.46 -3.80 -8.06
CA GLU A 40 28.19 -3.05 -9.28
C GLU A 40 26.83 -2.34 -9.21
N ILE A 41 25.82 -3.00 -8.66
CA ILE A 41 24.48 -2.42 -8.48
C ILE A 41 24.53 -1.23 -7.52
N ASP A 42 25.28 -1.35 -6.41
CA ASP A 42 25.43 -0.29 -5.42
C ASP A 42 26.18 0.94 -5.97
N ASP A 43 27.20 0.73 -6.80
CA ASP A 43 27.92 1.82 -7.48
C ASP A 43 27.03 2.60 -8.46
N LEU A 44 25.98 1.96 -8.97
CA LEU A 44 24.98 2.56 -9.88
C LEU A 44 23.82 3.25 -9.14
N ASN A 45 23.79 3.18 -7.82
CA ASN A 45 22.74 3.75 -6.98
C ASN A 45 23.11 5.17 -6.50
N ASP A 46 22.10 6.04 -6.46
CA ASP A 46 22.18 7.33 -5.78
C ASP A 46 21.48 7.26 -4.43
N PHE A 47 22.03 7.98 -3.46
CA PHE A 47 21.58 8.00 -2.08
C PHE A 47 21.21 9.43 -1.68
N HIS A 48 19.94 9.64 -1.42
CA HIS A 48 19.43 10.92 -0.93
C HIS A 48 18.89 10.78 0.49
N ILE A 49 19.45 11.56 1.41
CA ILE A 49 19.02 11.60 2.80
C ILE A 49 18.42 12.97 3.11
N GLN A 50 17.19 12.98 3.60
CA GLN A 50 16.53 14.18 4.11
C GLN A 50 16.23 14.03 5.60
N LEU A 51 16.81 14.92 6.40
CA LEU A 51 16.51 15.00 7.83
C LEU A 51 15.23 15.80 8.08
N ARG A 52 14.52 15.45 9.16
CA ARG A 52 13.28 16.10 9.61
C ARG A 52 12.23 16.16 8.49
N TYR A 53 12.06 15.03 7.80
CA TYR A 53 11.12 14.88 6.71
C TYR A 53 9.69 15.16 7.19
N LYS A 54 8.93 15.92 6.40
CA LYS A 54 7.53 16.22 6.64
C LYS A 54 6.76 16.18 5.33
N ASP A 55 5.63 15.49 5.32
CA ASP A 55 4.78 15.35 4.14
C ASP A 55 3.32 15.13 4.53
N LEU A 56 2.43 15.05 3.54
CA LEU A 56 1.01 14.79 3.69
C LEU A 56 0.58 13.67 2.76
N PHE A 57 0.04 12.60 3.34
CA PHE A 57 -0.46 11.45 2.61
C PHE A 57 -2.00 11.43 2.69
N SER A 58 -2.64 10.89 1.65
CA SER A 58 -4.04 10.47 1.71
C SER A 58 -4.14 8.98 1.97
N VAL A 59 -5.19 8.56 2.65
CA VAL A 59 -5.51 7.14 2.88
C VAL A 59 -6.93 6.81 2.46
N ASP A 60 -7.16 5.58 2.04
CA ASP A 60 -8.50 5.09 1.73
C ASP A 60 -9.29 4.70 3.00
N THR A 61 -10.49 4.15 2.82
CA THR A 61 -11.38 3.68 3.89
C THR A 61 -10.88 2.43 4.62
N GLU A 62 -9.83 1.78 4.13
CA GLU A 62 -9.18 0.62 4.76
C GLU A 62 -7.88 1.00 5.48
N GLY A 63 -7.44 2.25 5.30
CA GLY A 63 -6.18 2.76 5.82
C GLY A 63 -4.98 2.42 4.93
N ARG A 64 -5.14 2.26 3.62
CA ARG A 64 -4.03 2.10 2.69
C ARG A 64 -3.62 3.45 2.14
N PHE A 65 -2.32 3.65 1.92
CA PHE A 65 -1.83 4.92 1.38
C PHE A 65 -2.20 5.09 -0.10
N MET A 66 -2.74 6.27 -0.43
CA MET A 66 -3.27 6.61 -1.75
C MET A 66 -2.36 7.56 -2.54
N THR A 67 -2.03 8.71 -1.97
CA THR A 67 -1.20 9.70 -2.66
C THR A 67 -0.33 10.44 -1.66
N ASN A 68 0.93 10.66 -2.04
CA ASN A 68 1.83 11.62 -1.39
C ASN A 68 1.69 12.98 -2.11
N TYR A 69 1.53 14.06 -1.35
CA TYR A 69 1.35 15.42 -1.89
C TYR A 69 2.61 16.29 -1.86
N GLY A 70 3.67 15.88 -1.18
CA GLY A 70 4.90 16.63 -1.01
C GLY A 70 4.78 17.81 -0.03
N ALA A 71 5.92 18.46 0.24
CA ALA A 71 5.99 19.58 1.17
C ALA A 71 5.52 20.94 0.62
N LYS A 72 5.39 21.09 -0.71
CA LYS A 72 4.96 22.33 -1.39
C LYS A 72 3.62 22.10 -2.07
N PHE A 73 2.55 22.57 -1.42
CA PHE A 73 1.18 22.29 -1.78
C PHE A 73 0.62 23.21 -2.85
N ASP A 74 -0.03 22.64 -3.86
CA ASP A 74 -0.95 23.36 -4.75
C ASP A 74 -2.40 23.12 -4.27
N LEU A 75 -2.98 24.14 -3.62
CA LEU A 75 -4.29 24.09 -2.94
C LEU A 75 -5.48 23.72 -3.86
N GLY A 76 -5.30 23.72 -5.19
CA GLY A 76 -6.39 23.55 -6.15
C GLY A 76 -7.03 22.15 -6.18
N ARG A 77 -6.31 21.10 -5.77
CA ARG A 77 -6.77 19.70 -5.93
C ARG A 77 -7.29 19.02 -4.66
N ILE A 78 -7.06 19.58 -3.46
CA ILE A 78 -7.25 18.87 -2.18
C ILE A 78 -8.61 19.18 -1.51
N TYR A 79 -9.46 20.02 -2.11
CA TYR A 79 -10.73 20.47 -1.51
C TYR A 79 -11.71 19.35 -1.06
N ARG A 80 -11.47 18.09 -1.42
CA ARG A 80 -12.43 16.99 -1.20
C ARG A 80 -11.82 15.64 -0.82
N GLN A 81 -10.57 15.59 -0.33
CA GLN A 81 -10.03 14.29 0.07
C GLN A 81 -10.37 13.95 1.52
N PRO A 82 -11.25 12.96 1.76
CA PRO A 82 -11.42 12.41 3.09
C PRO A 82 -10.11 11.71 3.49
N ASN A 83 -9.74 11.81 4.76
CA ASN A 83 -8.63 11.07 5.39
C ASN A 83 -7.21 11.45 4.92
N LEU A 84 -6.77 12.63 5.38
CA LEU A 84 -5.39 13.08 5.25
C LEU A 84 -4.58 12.73 6.50
N LEU A 85 -3.31 12.35 6.30
CA LEU A 85 -2.32 12.08 7.35
C LEU A 85 -1.09 12.96 7.13
N THR A 86 -0.74 13.77 8.13
CA THR A 86 0.57 14.42 8.18
C THR A 86 1.60 13.43 8.68
N VAL A 87 2.66 13.26 7.90
CA VAL A 87 3.81 12.42 8.22
C VAL A 87 4.95 13.31 8.68
N LYS A 88 5.58 12.96 9.79
CA LYS A 88 6.86 13.53 10.23
C LYS A 88 7.82 12.40 10.51
N ALA A 89 8.97 12.38 9.87
CA ALA A 89 9.99 11.39 10.12
C ALA A 89 11.30 12.08 10.50
N GLU A 90 12.10 11.41 11.33
CA GLU A 90 13.44 11.89 11.66
C GLU A 90 14.32 11.94 10.40
N GLN A 91 14.19 10.91 9.56
CA GLN A 91 14.97 10.75 8.35
C GLN A 91 14.13 10.09 7.26
N MET A 92 14.22 10.62 6.05
CA MET A 92 13.87 9.93 4.81
C MET A 92 15.18 9.51 4.13
N ILE A 93 15.26 8.26 3.71
CA ILE A 93 16.38 7.72 2.92
C ILE A 93 15.81 7.24 1.60
N GLN A 94 16.29 7.79 0.50
CA GLN A 94 15.96 7.31 -0.83
C GLN A 94 17.20 6.68 -1.44
N ARG A 95 17.06 5.44 -1.89
CA ARG A 95 18.04 4.73 -2.71
C ARG A 95 17.42 4.55 -4.08
N THR A 96 18.02 5.09 -5.13
CA THR A 96 17.43 4.99 -6.47
C THR A 96 18.53 4.71 -7.49
N SER A 97 18.27 3.78 -8.40
CA SER A 97 19.16 3.54 -9.54
C SER A 97 19.22 4.79 -10.43
N GLN A 98 20.43 5.29 -10.69
CA GLN A 98 20.64 6.39 -11.64
C GLN A 98 20.37 5.94 -13.08
N SER A 99 20.67 4.67 -13.36
CA SER A 99 20.51 4.04 -14.67
C SER A 99 19.80 2.68 -14.52
N PRO A 100 18.45 2.68 -14.50
CA PRO A 100 17.64 1.47 -14.31
C PRO A 100 18.01 0.30 -15.24
N SER A 101 18.43 0.61 -16.48
CA SER A 101 18.82 -0.41 -17.45
C SER A 101 20.21 -0.99 -17.19
N GLN A 102 21.16 -0.19 -16.68
CA GLN A 102 22.49 -0.72 -16.33
C GLN A 102 22.41 -1.58 -15.08
N VAL A 103 21.66 -1.16 -14.06
CA VAL A 103 21.40 -2.00 -12.88
C VAL A 103 20.77 -3.31 -13.29
N PHE A 104 19.73 -3.28 -14.12
CA PHE A 104 19.09 -4.51 -14.59
C PHE A 104 20.01 -5.39 -15.44
N GLN A 105 20.89 -4.79 -16.25
CA GLN A 105 21.89 -5.52 -17.01
C GLN A 105 22.91 -6.20 -16.08
N ALA A 106 23.35 -5.54 -15.01
CA ALA A 106 24.21 -6.13 -13.99
C ALA A 106 23.54 -7.34 -13.32
N VAL A 107 22.25 -7.21 -12.97
CA VAL A 107 21.45 -8.33 -12.46
C VAL A 107 21.41 -9.49 -13.46
N CYS A 108 21.14 -9.22 -14.75
CA CYS A 108 21.08 -10.26 -15.78
C CYS A 108 22.46 -10.88 -16.09
N ASN A 109 23.56 -10.17 -15.81
CA ASN A 109 24.91 -10.70 -15.97
C ASN A 109 25.27 -11.73 -14.89
N ASP A 110 24.58 -11.72 -13.75
CA ASP A 110 24.72 -12.75 -12.72
C ASP A 110 24.14 -14.11 -13.21
N PRO A 111 24.95 -15.18 -13.33
CA PRO A 111 24.46 -16.49 -13.73
C PRO A 111 23.38 -17.07 -12.81
N GLU A 112 23.44 -16.78 -11.50
CA GLU A 112 22.48 -17.30 -10.53
C GLU A 112 21.13 -16.59 -10.67
N ALA A 113 21.15 -15.27 -10.92
CA ALA A 113 19.94 -14.52 -11.26
C ALA A 113 19.28 -15.05 -12.53
N ARG A 114 20.07 -15.38 -13.57
CA ARG A 114 19.53 -15.98 -14.81
C ARG A 114 18.92 -17.36 -14.57
N ALA A 115 19.56 -18.19 -13.76
CA ALA A 115 19.03 -19.51 -13.40
C ALA A 115 17.70 -19.36 -12.65
N TRP A 116 17.62 -18.45 -11.68
CA TRP A 116 16.38 -18.17 -10.96
C TRP A 116 15.29 -17.64 -11.91
N ILE A 117 15.60 -16.67 -12.78
CA ILE A 117 14.64 -16.16 -13.78
C ILE A 117 14.12 -17.29 -14.68
N TYR A 118 15.00 -18.18 -15.14
CA TYR A 118 14.64 -19.32 -15.97
C TYR A 118 13.65 -20.25 -15.25
N GLU A 119 13.91 -20.58 -13.98
CA GLU A 119 13.02 -21.41 -13.15
C GLU A 119 11.63 -20.78 -12.98
N GLN A 120 11.58 -19.48 -12.64
CA GLN A 120 10.32 -18.79 -12.40
C GLN A 120 9.48 -18.63 -13.66
N VAL A 121 10.11 -18.35 -14.81
CA VAL A 121 9.43 -18.27 -16.12
C VAL A 121 8.88 -19.62 -16.53
N THR A 122 9.65 -20.69 -16.33
CA THR A 122 9.20 -22.06 -16.63
C THR A 122 8.00 -22.45 -15.74
N ALA A 123 7.97 -21.94 -14.51
CA ALA A 123 6.82 -22.07 -13.60
C ALA A 123 5.65 -21.12 -13.92
N GLY A 124 5.75 -20.27 -14.95
CA GLY A 124 4.70 -19.33 -15.35
C GLY A 124 4.46 -18.20 -14.35
N LYS A 125 5.42 -17.90 -13.48
CA LYS A 125 5.28 -16.85 -12.46
C LYS A 125 5.63 -15.46 -13.03
N PRO A 126 4.95 -14.39 -12.58
CA PRO A 126 5.33 -13.03 -12.94
C PRO A 126 6.66 -12.65 -12.30
N LEU A 127 7.38 -11.72 -12.93
CA LEU A 127 8.69 -11.27 -12.49
C LEU A 127 8.77 -9.74 -12.39
N TYR A 128 9.51 -9.28 -11.39
CA TYR A 128 9.71 -7.88 -11.09
C TYR A 128 11.13 -7.63 -10.60
N VAL A 129 11.62 -6.40 -10.77
CA VAL A 129 12.90 -5.95 -10.22
C VAL A 129 12.73 -4.65 -9.45
N VAL A 130 13.39 -4.54 -8.30
CA VAL A 130 13.44 -3.34 -7.48
C VAL A 130 14.57 -2.43 -7.96
N LEU A 131 14.25 -1.19 -8.33
CA LEU A 131 15.21 -0.20 -8.84
C LEU A 131 15.27 1.06 -7.98
N GLY A 132 14.46 1.14 -6.94
CA GLY A 132 14.53 2.20 -5.95
C GLY A 132 13.64 1.97 -4.74
N LEU A 133 14.04 2.53 -3.60
CA LEU A 133 13.37 2.43 -2.31
C LEU A 133 13.33 3.80 -1.63
N THR A 134 12.25 4.08 -0.90
CA THR A 134 12.10 5.24 0.00
C THR A 134 11.78 4.69 1.36
N GLU A 135 12.72 4.83 2.29
CA GLU A 135 12.58 4.47 3.69
C GLU A 135 12.27 5.72 4.51
N LEU A 136 11.36 5.60 5.47
CA LEU A 136 11.18 6.59 6.53
C LEU A 136 11.62 5.96 7.85
N LYS A 137 12.41 6.70 8.63
CA LYS A 137 12.84 6.31 9.98
C LYS A 137 12.15 7.14 11.04
N ASN A 138 11.66 6.46 12.08
CA ASN A 138 10.97 7.06 13.22
C ASN A 138 9.82 7.97 12.77
N ALA A 139 9.05 7.51 11.78
CA ALA A 139 7.92 8.22 11.22
C ALA A 139 6.74 8.22 12.20
N VAL A 140 6.20 9.40 12.42
CA VAL A 140 5.02 9.68 13.23
C VAL A 140 3.93 10.20 12.32
N PHE A 141 2.75 9.60 12.43
CA PHE A 141 1.58 9.97 11.64
C PHE A 141 0.57 10.65 12.54
N LYS A 142 0.10 11.81 12.10
CA LYS A 142 -1.00 12.54 12.75
C LYS A 142 -2.08 12.76 11.72
N ARG A 143 -3.33 12.85 12.18
CA ARG A 143 -4.42 13.31 11.31
C ARG A 143 -4.04 14.66 10.72
N GLY A 144 -3.94 14.72 9.40
CA GLY A 144 -3.62 15.93 8.66
C GLY A 144 -4.82 16.84 8.60
N LYS A 145 -4.63 18.10 8.96
CA LYS A 145 -5.59 19.17 8.70
C LYS A 145 -5.23 19.84 7.38
N LEU A 146 -6.20 20.41 6.67
CA LEU A 146 -5.93 21.21 5.46
C LEU A 146 -4.95 22.36 5.78
N ARG A 147 -4.94 22.82 7.04
CA ARG A 147 -3.97 23.78 7.58
C ARG A 147 -2.53 23.27 7.60
N ASP A 148 -2.31 21.99 7.91
CA ASP A 148 -0.98 21.37 7.90
C ASP A 148 -0.42 21.23 6.47
N ALA A 149 -1.34 21.26 5.49
CA ALA A 149 -1.10 21.33 4.05
C ALA A 149 -0.95 22.76 3.51
N GLY A 150 -0.80 23.78 4.38
CA GLY A 150 -0.63 25.17 3.96
C GLY A 150 -1.91 25.85 3.45
N ALA A 151 -3.10 25.26 3.66
CA ALA A 151 -4.35 25.85 3.23
C ALA A 151 -4.83 26.99 4.15
N SER A 152 -5.46 28.02 3.55
CA SER A 152 -5.99 29.19 4.26
C SER A 152 -7.02 28.80 5.33
N ASN A 153 -7.08 29.55 6.44
CA ASN A 153 -8.03 29.41 7.56
C ASN A 153 -9.51 29.44 7.17
N ARG A 154 -9.84 29.71 5.90
CA ARG A 154 -11.20 29.91 5.38
C ARG A 154 -11.85 28.64 4.82
N LEU A 155 -11.13 27.52 4.77
CA LEU A 155 -11.67 26.27 4.24
C LEU A 155 -12.27 25.41 5.35
N ASN A 156 -13.58 25.19 5.25
CA ASN A 156 -14.32 24.31 6.15
C ASN A 156 -13.89 22.86 5.88
N GLU A 157 -13.18 22.28 6.83
CA GLU A 157 -12.88 20.85 6.85
C GLU A 157 -14.19 20.10 7.08
N THR A 158 -14.59 19.23 6.14
CA THR A 158 -15.67 18.29 6.40
C THR A 158 -15.25 17.34 7.52
N PRO A 159 -16.14 17.02 8.49
CA PRO A 159 -15.87 16.00 9.49
C PRO A 159 -15.46 14.69 8.81
N ILE A 160 -14.57 13.94 9.47
CA ILE A 160 -14.22 12.59 9.03
C ILE A 160 -15.49 11.73 9.03
N GLU A 161 -15.67 10.92 7.99
CA GLU A 161 -16.67 9.86 7.99
C GLU A 161 -16.46 8.98 9.22
N LYS A 162 -17.52 8.69 9.98
CA LYS A 162 -17.43 8.03 11.31
C LYS A 162 -16.68 6.68 11.28
N ASP A 163 -16.50 6.09 10.10
CA ASP A 163 -15.88 4.78 9.88
C ASP A 163 -14.49 4.85 9.22
N ALA A 164 -13.87 6.03 9.15
CA ALA A 164 -12.56 6.18 8.52
C ALA A 164 -11.45 5.43 9.27
N ASN A 165 -10.95 4.38 8.64
CA ASN A 165 -9.87 3.58 9.16
C ASN A 165 -8.50 4.20 8.93
N VAL A 166 -7.67 4.17 9.97
CA VAL A 166 -6.24 4.49 9.89
C VAL A 166 -5.50 3.22 9.47
N PRO A 167 -4.37 3.30 8.72
CA PRO A 167 -3.55 2.13 8.43
C PRO A 167 -3.37 1.22 9.64
N LYS A 168 -3.65 -0.08 9.50
CA LYS A 168 -3.47 -1.10 10.55
C LYS A 168 -2.14 -0.96 11.34
N PRO A 169 -0.97 -0.71 10.70
CA PRO A 169 0.28 -0.53 11.46
C PRO A 169 0.31 0.73 12.36
N LEU A 170 -0.56 1.70 12.11
CA LEU A 170 -0.74 2.91 12.94
C LEU A 170 -1.84 2.78 13.98
N ARG A 171 -2.69 1.75 13.88
CA ARG A 171 -3.59 1.36 14.96
C ARG A 171 -2.71 0.69 16.02
N GLY A 172 -2.41 1.40 17.11
CA GLY A 172 -1.81 0.74 18.27
C GLY A 172 -2.69 -0.44 18.72
N ARG A 173 -2.24 -1.21 19.73
CA ARG A 173 -2.99 -2.35 20.31
C ARG A 173 -4.43 -2.06 20.79
N SER A 174 -4.92 -0.82 20.67
CA SER A 174 -6.27 -0.41 21.02
C SER A 174 -6.98 0.11 19.76
N GLU A 175 -8.05 -0.58 19.36
CA GLU A 175 -8.73 -0.44 18.08
C GLU A 175 -9.45 0.89 17.83
N SER A 176 -9.36 1.88 18.73
CA SER A 176 -10.34 2.96 18.72
C SER A 176 -9.86 4.39 18.97
N ASN A 177 -8.57 4.68 19.16
CA ASN A 177 -8.15 6.08 19.29
C ASN A 177 -6.73 6.37 18.77
N LEU A 178 -6.67 7.23 17.76
CA LEU A 178 -5.44 7.91 17.34
C LEU A 178 -5.11 8.97 18.40
N GLY A 179 -4.24 8.61 19.35
CA GLY A 179 -3.71 9.53 20.37
C GLY A 179 -4.35 9.37 21.75
N GLY A 180 -3.95 8.35 22.48
CA GLY A 180 -3.91 8.40 23.93
C GLY A 180 -2.68 9.20 24.38
N LEU A 181 -2.82 10.02 25.43
CA LEU A 181 -1.68 10.70 26.08
C LEU A 181 -0.57 9.66 26.38
N GLY A 182 0.60 9.80 25.75
CA GLY A 182 1.82 9.17 26.25
C GLY A 182 2.85 8.72 25.21
N THR A 183 2.45 8.09 24.11
CA THR A 183 3.41 7.57 23.12
C THR A 183 2.81 7.58 21.71
N GLU A 184 3.23 8.55 20.90
CA GLU A 184 2.93 8.50 19.47
C GLU A 184 3.67 7.29 18.87
N PRO A 185 2.99 6.34 18.20
CA PRO A 185 3.67 5.17 17.64
C PRO A 185 4.63 5.64 16.53
N HIS A 186 5.90 5.30 16.69
CA HIS A 186 6.93 5.56 15.69
C HIS A 186 7.04 4.33 14.78
N ILE A 187 7.06 4.54 13.47
CA ILE A 187 7.18 3.47 12.48
C ILE A 187 8.41 3.74 11.62
N SER A 188 9.18 2.69 11.38
CA SER A 188 10.29 2.71 10.41
C SER A 188 10.04 1.63 9.37
N GLY A 189 10.30 1.92 8.10
CA GLY A 189 10.10 0.97 7.00
C GLY A 189 10.21 1.60 5.63
N VAL A 190 10.02 0.78 4.59
CA VAL A 190 9.90 1.19 3.20
C VAL A 190 8.48 1.68 2.94
N PHE A 191 8.34 2.94 2.52
CA PHE A 191 7.06 3.56 2.16
C PHE A 191 6.92 3.77 0.66
N GLY A 192 8.02 3.81 -0.09
CA GLY A 192 8.01 3.96 -1.54
C GLY A 192 8.93 2.96 -2.21
N MET A 193 8.54 2.53 -3.41
CA MET A 193 9.32 1.59 -4.20
C MET A 193 9.22 1.92 -5.69
N ASP A 194 10.36 1.92 -6.39
CA ASP A 194 10.40 1.84 -7.85
C ASP A 194 10.58 0.38 -8.24
N VAL A 195 9.49 -0.25 -8.71
CA VAL A 195 9.49 -1.61 -9.23
C VAL A 195 9.16 -1.59 -10.70
N ARG A 196 9.84 -2.42 -11.47
CA ARG A 196 9.54 -2.61 -12.89
C ARG A 196 9.17 -4.05 -13.20
N ARG A 197 8.25 -4.21 -14.17
CA ARG A 197 7.92 -5.53 -14.70
C ARG A 197 9.10 -6.09 -15.46
N VAL A 198 9.38 -7.37 -15.25
CA VAL A 198 10.33 -8.14 -16.03
C VAL A 198 9.53 -9.15 -16.84
N MET A 199 9.77 -9.18 -18.14
CA MET A 199 9.24 -10.23 -19.01
C MET A 199 10.40 -11.14 -19.37
N ALA A 200 10.21 -12.45 -19.28
CA ALA A 200 11.24 -13.38 -19.73
C ALA A 200 10.61 -14.60 -20.38
N ARG A 201 11.32 -15.17 -21.36
CA ARG A 201 10.89 -16.35 -22.10
C ARG A 201 12.10 -17.16 -22.55
N VAL A 202 11.93 -18.48 -22.57
CA VAL A 202 12.87 -19.40 -23.22
C VAL A 202 12.46 -19.49 -24.68
N THR A 203 13.37 -19.17 -25.57
CA THR A 203 13.11 -19.05 -27.01
C THR A 203 14.34 -19.51 -27.80
N THR A 204 14.30 -19.42 -29.12
CA THR A 204 15.47 -19.64 -29.99
C THR A 204 15.85 -18.34 -30.70
N PRO A 205 17.12 -18.15 -31.10
CA PRO A 205 17.53 -16.96 -31.85
C PRO A 205 16.77 -16.71 -33.17
N ALA A 206 16.14 -17.76 -33.74
CA ALA A 206 15.38 -17.66 -34.98
C ALA A 206 13.92 -17.21 -34.76
N GLU A 207 13.41 -17.28 -33.52
CA GLU A 207 12.02 -16.94 -33.23
C GLU A 207 11.84 -15.40 -33.14
N PRO A 208 10.86 -14.84 -33.85
CA PRO A 208 10.66 -13.39 -33.86
C PRO A 208 10.06 -12.88 -32.54
N HIS A 209 10.17 -11.56 -32.36
CA HIS A 209 9.42 -10.86 -31.31
C HIS A 209 7.91 -10.91 -31.56
N SER A 210 7.16 -10.97 -30.46
CA SER A 210 5.72 -10.80 -30.45
C SER A 210 5.34 -9.31 -30.30
N LEU A 211 4.07 -8.95 -30.56
CA LEU A 211 3.59 -7.58 -30.30
C LEU A 211 3.64 -7.20 -28.81
N GLU A 212 3.55 -8.19 -27.92
CA GLU A 212 3.63 -7.99 -26.47
C GLU A 212 5.05 -7.61 -26.01
N ASP A 213 6.06 -7.88 -26.85
CA ASP A 213 7.46 -7.58 -26.54
C ASP A 213 7.79 -6.09 -26.67
N ILE A 214 6.86 -5.31 -27.23
CA ILE A 214 7.02 -3.87 -27.45
C ILE A 214 7.02 -3.14 -26.10
N GLY A 215 7.98 -2.22 -25.93
CA GLY A 215 8.10 -1.41 -24.72
C GLY A 215 9.01 -2.03 -23.65
N TYR A 216 9.65 -3.15 -23.95
CA TYR A 216 10.69 -3.78 -23.14
C TYR A 216 12.08 -3.53 -23.72
N ARG A 217 13.09 -3.46 -22.84
CA ARG A 217 14.51 -3.47 -23.23
C ARG A 217 15.06 -4.87 -23.00
N TRP A 218 15.45 -5.53 -24.09
CA TRP A 218 15.78 -6.96 -24.11
C TRP A 218 17.26 -7.23 -23.95
N ALA A 219 17.58 -8.26 -23.16
CA ALA A 219 18.86 -8.92 -23.04
C ALA A 219 18.69 -10.40 -23.39
N TYR A 220 19.71 -10.99 -23.99
CA TYR A 220 19.69 -12.37 -24.50
C TYR A 220 20.87 -13.13 -23.91
N HIS A 221 20.58 -14.33 -23.41
CA HIS A 221 21.58 -15.18 -22.79
C HIS A 221 21.38 -16.62 -23.24
N ASP A 222 22.45 -17.31 -23.61
CA ASP A 222 22.37 -18.73 -23.94
C ASP A 222 22.00 -19.55 -22.70
N VAL A 223 21.10 -20.53 -22.87
CA VAL A 223 20.76 -21.47 -21.79
C VAL A 223 21.84 -22.55 -21.73
N PRO A 224 22.52 -22.72 -20.58
CA PRO A 224 23.55 -23.75 -20.44
C PRO A 224 22.98 -25.14 -20.73
N ASN A 225 23.75 -25.97 -21.46
CA ASN A 225 23.42 -27.36 -21.76
C ASN A 225 22.13 -27.60 -22.57
N SER A 226 21.55 -26.58 -23.22
CA SER A 226 20.40 -26.83 -24.09
C SER A 226 20.83 -27.55 -25.38
N THR A 227 20.08 -28.58 -25.77
CA THR A 227 20.29 -29.34 -27.01
C THR A 227 19.82 -28.58 -28.25
N ASN A 228 18.89 -27.64 -28.08
CA ASN A 228 18.19 -26.94 -29.17
C ASN A 228 18.67 -25.50 -29.41
N LYS A 229 19.82 -25.10 -28.83
CA LYS A 229 20.33 -23.70 -28.87
C LYS A 229 19.30 -22.69 -28.34
N GLU A 230 18.65 -23.06 -27.24
CA GLU A 230 17.73 -22.21 -26.50
C GLU A 230 18.48 -21.01 -25.91
N GLN A 231 17.78 -19.88 -25.90
CA GLN A 231 18.21 -18.64 -25.29
C GLN A 231 17.15 -18.18 -24.29
N LEU A 232 17.60 -17.67 -23.16
CA LEU A 232 16.79 -16.93 -22.21
C LEU A 232 16.77 -15.46 -22.66
N MET A 233 15.60 -15.02 -23.07
CA MET A 233 15.33 -13.65 -23.48
C MET A 233 14.65 -12.93 -22.31
N ILE A 234 15.26 -11.85 -21.81
CA ILE A 234 14.85 -11.13 -20.60
C ILE A 234 14.65 -9.64 -20.92
N GLY A 235 13.48 -9.10 -20.60
CA GLY A 235 13.03 -7.77 -20.96
C GLY A 235 12.71 -6.92 -19.73
N LEU A 236 13.33 -5.74 -19.63
CA LEU A 236 12.96 -4.74 -18.63
C LEU A 236 11.81 -3.86 -19.15
N GLY A 237 10.68 -3.91 -18.46
CA GLY A 237 9.48 -3.15 -18.80
C GLY A 237 9.38 -1.78 -18.13
N LYS A 238 8.16 -1.26 -18.10
CA LYS A 238 7.82 0.01 -17.45
C LYS A 238 7.73 -0.13 -15.93
N GLN A 239 7.87 1.01 -15.26
CA GLN A 239 7.64 1.15 -13.83
C GLN A 239 6.16 0.88 -13.48
N LEU A 240 5.94 0.12 -12.42
CA LEU A 240 4.61 -0.09 -11.82
C LEU A 240 4.12 1.22 -11.20
N LYS A 241 2.88 1.60 -11.52
CA LYS A 241 2.22 2.73 -10.89
C LYS A 241 1.68 2.34 -9.51
N ALA A 242 1.51 3.31 -8.63
CA ALA A 242 0.93 3.09 -7.31
C ALA A 242 -0.45 2.40 -7.38
N ASP A 243 -1.28 2.73 -8.37
CA ASP A 243 -2.59 2.09 -8.56
C ASP A 243 -2.47 0.61 -8.95
N GLU A 244 -1.44 0.23 -9.71
CA GLU A 244 -1.20 -1.19 -10.05
C GLU A 244 -0.76 -1.98 -8.82
N LEU A 245 0.09 -1.40 -7.98
CA LEU A 245 0.49 -2.00 -6.70
C LEU A 245 -0.71 -2.18 -5.76
N ARG A 246 -1.69 -1.26 -5.78
CA ARG A 246 -2.93 -1.41 -5.00
C ARG A 246 -3.78 -2.57 -5.48
N LEU A 247 -3.98 -2.69 -6.80
CA LEU A 247 -4.74 -3.78 -7.38
C LEU A 247 -4.11 -5.15 -7.04
N MET A 248 -2.78 -5.21 -6.90
CA MET A 248 -2.09 -6.43 -6.45
C MET A 248 -2.38 -6.80 -4.99
N LEU A 249 -2.67 -5.84 -4.10
CA LEU A 249 -3.15 -6.16 -2.74
C LEU A 249 -4.55 -6.75 -2.76
N ASP A 250 -5.46 -6.18 -3.55
CA ASP A 250 -6.86 -6.64 -3.59
C ASP A 250 -7.01 -8.06 -4.12
N LEU A 251 -6.03 -8.51 -4.89
CA LEU A 251 -5.94 -9.87 -5.43
C LEU A 251 -5.18 -10.84 -4.52
N SER A 252 -4.55 -10.37 -3.43
CA SER A 252 -3.80 -11.26 -2.55
C SER A 252 -4.75 -12.05 -1.63
N GLU A 253 -4.51 -13.36 -1.54
CA GLU A 253 -5.36 -14.30 -0.81
C GLU A 253 -5.54 -13.95 0.68
N GLU A 254 -4.60 -13.21 1.27
CA GLU A 254 -4.64 -12.78 2.69
C GLU A 254 -5.76 -11.77 2.98
N ASP A 255 -6.00 -10.81 2.07
CA ASP A 255 -7.09 -9.84 2.22
C ASP A 255 -8.44 -10.48 1.79
N VAL A 256 -8.44 -11.45 0.86
CA VAL A 256 -9.63 -12.27 0.55
C VAL A 256 -10.05 -13.11 1.76
N GLN A 257 -9.10 -13.76 2.44
CA GLN A 257 -9.37 -14.55 3.64
C GLN A 257 -9.84 -13.67 4.80
N GLY A 258 -9.22 -12.51 5.03
CA GLY A 258 -9.67 -11.55 6.04
C GLY A 258 -11.09 -11.01 5.76
N ASN A 259 -11.43 -10.78 4.50
CA ASN A 259 -12.79 -10.38 4.10
C ASN A 259 -13.80 -11.52 4.25
N LEU A 260 -13.44 -12.76 3.92
CA LEU A 260 -14.27 -13.94 4.14
C LEU A 260 -14.52 -14.20 5.63
N ASP A 261 -13.51 -14.02 6.48
CA ASP A 261 -13.63 -14.17 7.93
C ASP A 261 -14.52 -13.07 8.53
N ALA A 262 -14.41 -11.82 8.04
CA ALA A 262 -15.28 -10.73 8.46
C ALA A 262 -16.74 -10.95 8.03
N ILE A 263 -16.98 -11.45 6.82
CA ILE A 263 -18.32 -11.84 6.35
C ILE A 263 -18.88 -12.99 7.18
N SER A 264 -18.02 -13.97 7.54
CA SER A 264 -18.39 -15.09 8.39
C SER A 264 -18.75 -14.63 9.80
N GLN A 265 -18.03 -13.67 10.38
CA GLN A 265 -18.38 -13.08 11.68
C GLN A 265 -19.68 -12.27 11.63
N LEU A 266 -19.87 -11.43 10.60
CA LEU A 266 -21.11 -10.66 10.42
C LEU A 266 -22.33 -11.57 10.24
N SER A 267 -22.18 -12.69 9.53
CA SER A 267 -23.25 -13.68 9.38
C SER A 267 -23.54 -14.44 10.70
N LEU A 268 -22.50 -14.72 11.50
CA LEU A 268 -22.65 -15.34 12.82
C LEU A 268 -23.35 -14.40 13.81
N ASP A 269 -23.01 -13.11 13.80
CA ASP A 269 -23.62 -12.09 14.64
C ASP A 269 -25.07 -11.80 14.23
N ALA A 270 -25.37 -11.81 12.92
CA ALA A 270 -26.74 -11.69 12.42
C ALA A 270 -27.62 -12.88 12.84
N LEU A 271 -27.07 -14.09 12.86
CA LEU A 271 -27.77 -15.29 13.35
C LEU A 271 -27.94 -15.27 14.88
N SER A 272 -26.96 -14.74 15.61
CA SER A 272 -27.04 -14.57 17.07
C SER A 272 -28.07 -13.48 17.48
N ALA A 273 -28.17 -12.41 16.70
CA ALA A 273 -29.18 -11.35 16.87
C ALA A 273 -30.60 -11.83 16.53
N ALA A 274 -30.75 -12.72 15.54
CA ALA A 274 -32.02 -13.38 15.23
C ALA A 274 -32.43 -14.47 16.24
N GLY A 275 -31.49 -14.92 17.08
CA GLY A 275 -31.70 -15.94 18.12
C GLY A 275 -32.08 -15.38 19.51
N SER A 276 -32.17 -14.07 19.69
CA SER A 276 -32.54 -13.48 20.99
C SER A 276 -34.05 -13.52 21.23
N PRO A 277 -34.55 -14.19 22.29
CA PRO A 277 -35.97 -14.22 22.62
C PRO A 277 -36.43 -12.86 23.15
N MET A 278 -37.62 -12.44 22.70
CA MET A 278 -38.33 -11.20 23.07
C MET A 278 -38.21 -10.86 24.56
N LEU A 279 -37.62 -9.70 24.86
CA LEU A 279 -37.76 -9.06 26.18
C LEU A 279 -39.05 -8.25 26.20
N LEU A 280 -40.01 -8.75 26.98
CA LEU A 280 -41.29 -8.16 27.33
C LEU A 280 -41.15 -6.70 27.85
N PRO A 281 -42.09 -5.80 27.53
CA PRO A 281 -42.15 -4.48 28.15
C PRO A 281 -42.72 -4.59 29.57
N SER A 282 -41.86 -4.52 30.59
CA SER A 282 -42.29 -4.41 31.99
C SER A 282 -42.70 -2.98 32.31
N SER A 283 -44.01 -2.78 32.50
CA SER A 283 -44.57 -1.59 33.17
C SER A 283 -44.16 -1.53 34.65
N PRO A 284 -44.13 -0.33 35.25
CA PRO A 284 -44.50 -0.20 36.66
C PRO A 284 -45.71 0.73 36.84
N ALA A 285 -46.62 0.27 37.68
CA ALA A 285 -47.88 0.91 38.04
C ALA A 285 -47.73 2.14 38.94
N LEU A 286 -48.56 3.13 38.62
CA LEU A 286 -49.26 4.12 39.46
C LEU A 286 -49.20 3.99 41.00
N ARG A 287 -48.78 5.09 41.64
CA ARG A 287 -49.37 5.72 42.85
C ARG A 287 -48.81 7.15 42.90
N GLY A 288 -49.56 8.25 42.94
CA GLY A 288 -50.97 8.50 43.17
C GLY A 288 -51.03 9.93 43.69
N ARG A 289 -51.82 10.79 43.03
CA ARG A 289 -52.45 12.00 43.59
C ARG A 289 -53.28 12.65 42.49
N SER A 290 -54.55 12.27 42.47
CA SER A 290 -55.65 13.08 41.96
C SER A 290 -55.68 14.42 42.73
N PRO A 291 -56.16 15.49 42.10
CA PRO A 291 -57.59 15.74 42.27
C PRO A 291 -58.33 15.84 40.94
N SER A 292 -59.58 15.41 41.06
CA SER A 292 -60.62 15.20 40.06
C SER A 292 -61.37 16.53 39.77
N PRO A 293 -62.56 16.53 39.15
CA PRO A 293 -62.70 17.10 37.82
C PRO A 293 -63.74 18.23 37.81
N ASN A 294 -63.82 19.01 36.74
CA ASN A 294 -65.12 19.13 36.08
C ASN A 294 -65.03 19.55 34.61
N PRO A 295 -65.95 19.04 33.78
CA PRO A 295 -65.91 19.10 32.33
C PRO A 295 -66.89 20.16 31.77
N ALA A 296 -66.88 20.22 30.44
CA ALA A 296 -67.93 20.74 29.55
C ALA A 296 -67.95 22.25 29.32
N MET A 297 -67.55 22.67 28.11
CA MET A 297 -68.45 22.99 26.98
C MET A 297 -67.61 23.67 25.89
N LEU A 298 -67.49 23.05 24.70
CA LEU A 298 -68.32 23.32 23.53
C LEU A 298 -68.34 24.80 23.10
N ARG A 299 -67.87 25.02 21.86
CA ARG A 299 -68.34 26.05 20.89
C ARG A 299 -67.95 27.50 21.22
N HIS A 300 -67.81 28.45 20.31
CA HIS A 300 -67.57 28.58 18.87
C HIS A 300 -67.42 30.12 18.70
N LEU A 301 -66.66 30.56 17.69
CA LEU A 301 -66.81 31.83 16.96
C LEU A 301 -66.28 33.15 17.58
N SER A 302 -65.73 33.90 16.62
CA SER A 302 -65.28 35.31 16.55
C SER A 302 -64.09 35.71 17.42
#